data_AF-A0A7Z9Y5Y1-F1
#
_entry.id   AF-A0A7Z9Y5Y1-F1
#
_cell.length_a   1.000
_cell.length_b   1.000
_cell.length_c   1.000
_cell.angle_alpha   90.00
_cell.angle_beta   90.00
_cell.angle_gamma   90.00
#
_symmetry.space_group_name_H-M   'P 1'
#
loop_
_entity.id
_entity.type
_entity.pdbx_description
1 polymer ?
#
loop_
_entity_poly.entity_id
_entity_poly.type
_entity_poly.pdbx_seq_one_letter_code
_entity_poly.pdbx_strand_id
1 'polypeptide(L)'
;MRILFLLSLFGVTLLLSACQRQEEEPAPPTAVSAISATDTAVPLSTITPSPTASEATATPRPAKTSPPPSKSSPTPPPAPTAAPTAVSTVTAVPLADKSGALIQVSIDSRVGVLLDEFPEEMRDRVAAAIIAQPEDVWLARAQRQLRLTKNRLNFRNFVYEDKGQLPLPPPELWDIQLDTAGPRRETIQGHDLVLLDYSFTSVLLTDPESIAQAEPVLAKEGAVWQEFFAFPADPDMLLQRTDNACVNEAGFPPNSFDSENVWHFYNFECTADSGGALGCHRTQLATFDCREALALFVGVIETDVRWERLPWDDTLADQVRVGEITNPEQPDLAVVGDDLGTNRIIYRYFTPDDCAIDEEAVGGQGWRRLLQFDATVHNVGGAALHIGSAKAEDPENNVFDYNACHDHLHYSNYGEFFLADQTELNGSKQAVCVQSTTRPSNNEWSPLTHPYSCTFQGVQAGWADEYVAGLDAQWIDITDLNVPPDGRTVGLGFTSNGDKFMCEGTLITDENGEALWE
;
A
#
# COMPACT_ATOMS: atom_id res chain seq x y z
N MET A 1 -70.51 -5.20 29.36
CA MET A 1 -70.70 -3.89 28.69
C MET A 1 -69.79 -2.91 29.43
N ARG A 2 -68.58 -2.52 29.00
CA ARG A 2 -67.89 -2.37 27.69
C ARG A 2 -66.47 -2.97 27.81
N ILE A 3 -66.11 -3.97 27.00
CA ILE A 3 -65.26 -3.94 25.79
C ILE A 3 -63.75 -3.72 26.06
N LEU A 4 -63.03 -4.85 25.86
CA LEU A 4 -61.61 -5.12 25.55
C LEU A 4 -60.79 -3.97 24.93
N PHE A 5 -59.49 -3.89 25.27
CA PHE A 5 -58.39 -4.38 24.41
C PHE A 5 -57.07 -4.52 25.19
N LEU A 6 -56.51 -5.73 25.16
CA LEU A 6 -55.08 -6.00 25.44
C LEU A 6 -54.26 -5.53 24.23
N LEU A 7 -53.11 -4.89 24.45
CA LEU A 7 -51.98 -4.99 23.52
C LEU A 7 -50.65 -4.96 24.26
N SER A 8 -49.80 -5.89 23.85
CA SER A 8 -48.50 -6.29 24.34
C SER A 8 -47.36 -5.40 23.83
N LEU A 9 -46.23 -5.49 24.54
CA LEU A 9 -44.83 -5.41 24.09
C LEU A 9 -44.58 -4.89 22.66
N PHE A 10 -43.80 -3.82 22.54
CA PHE A 10 -42.40 -3.85 22.06
C PHE A 10 -41.86 -2.43 22.12
N GLY A 11 -40.86 -2.20 22.98
CA GLY A 11 -40.06 -0.99 22.95
C GLY A 11 -39.18 -1.03 21.71
N VAL A 12 -39.33 -0.05 20.83
CA VAL A 12 -38.44 0.15 19.69
C VAL A 12 -37.31 1.05 20.18
N THR A 13 -36.20 0.43 20.57
CA THR A 13 -34.89 1.07 20.58
C THR A 13 -34.50 1.25 19.12
N LEU A 14 -34.68 2.45 18.55
CA LEU A 14 -34.08 2.79 17.25
C LEU A 14 -32.56 2.83 17.49
N LEU A 15 -31.85 1.79 17.07
CA LEU A 15 -30.39 1.78 17.00
C LEU A 15 -29.93 2.80 15.96
N LEU A 16 -29.03 3.69 16.36
CA LEU A 16 -28.14 4.38 15.44
C LEU A 16 -27.19 3.33 14.85
N SER A 17 -27.47 2.84 13.64
CA SER A 17 -26.50 2.09 12.83
C SER A 17 -26.70 2.48 11.36
N ALA A 18 -26.41 3.74 11.06
CA ALA A 18 -26.72 4.36 9.76
C ALA A 18 -25.60 4.21 8.71
N CYS A 19 -24.47 3.59 9.07
CA CYS A 19 -23.34 3.35 8.15
C CYS A 19 -23.13 1.86 7.79
N GLN A 20 -23.99 0.95 8.27
CA GLN A 20 -23.99 -0.44 7.83
C GLN A 20 -25.13 -0.64 6.81
N ARG A 21 -24.85 -0.42 5.52
CA ARG A 21 -25.74 -0.91 4.45
C ARG A 21 -25.50 -2.41 4.26
N GLN A 22 -26.53 -3.11 3.74
CA GLN A 22 -26.59 -4.58 3.65
C GLN A 22 -25.29 -5.20 3.13
N GLU A 23 -24.81 -6.26 3.80
CA GLU A 23 -23.61 -7.03 3.46
C GLU A 23 -23.60 -7.40 1.97
N GLU A 24 -22.91 -6.62 1.15
CA GLU A 24 -22.38 -7.10 -0.10
C GLU A 24 -21.21 -8.01 0.28
N GLU A 25 -21.42 -9.33 0.20
CA GLU A 25 -20.34 -10.28 0.48
C GLU A 25 -19.24 -10.11 -0.58
N PRO A 26 -17.96 -10.03 -0.17
CA PRO A 26 -16.86 -9.99 -1.12
C PRO A 26 -16.90 -11.27 -1.96
N ALA A 27 -16.75 -11.13 -3.28
CA ALA A 27 -16.53 -12.29 -4.12
C ALA A 27 -15.23 -13.00 -3.65
N PRO A 28 -15.20 -14.34 -3.57
CA PRO A 28 -14.00 -15.04 -3.13
C PRO A 28 -12.82 -14.65 -4.02
N PRO A 29 -11.60 -14.49 -3.46
CA PRO A 29 -10.42 -14.27 -4.28
C PRO A 29 -10.33 -15.41 -5.29
N THR A 30 -10.22 -15.09 -6.57
CA THR A 30 -9.90 -16.10 -7.58
C THR A 30 -8.50 -16.60 -7.30
N ALA A 31 -8.41 -17.72 -6.60
CA ALA A 31 -7.17 -18.44 -6.44
C ALA A 31 -6.66 -18.91 -7.81
N VAL A 32 -5.40 -18.59 -8.10
CA VAL A 32 -4.68 -19.11 -9.25
C VAL A 32 -4.41 -20.59 -8.98
N SER A 33 -5.29 -21.46 -9.47
CA SER A 33 -4.98 -22.88 -9.55
C SER A 33 -3.75 -23.06 -10.44
N ALA A 34 -2.66 -23.55 -9.85
CA ALA A 34 -1.53 -24.10 -10.59
C ALA A 34 -2.05 -25.21 -11.52
N ILE A 35 -2.09 -24.94 -12.82
CA ILE A 35 -2.37 -25.97 -13.82
C ILE A 35 -1.15 -26.87 -13.88
N SER A 36 -1.22 -27.99 -13.15
CA SER A 36 -0.31 -29.13 -13.24
C SER A 36 -0.18 -29.57 -14.70
N ALA A 37 1.05 -29.51 -15.22
CA ALA A 37 1.41 -30.07 -16.50
C ALA A 37 1.26 -31.60 -16.50
N THR A 38 0.35 -32.12 -17.31
CA THR A 38 0.47 -33.48 -17.88
C THR A 38 0.02 -33.48 -19.34
N ASP A 39 0.99 -33.80 -20.20
CA ASP A 39 0.95 -34.21 -21.61
C ASP A 39 -0.40 -34.32 -22.34
N THR A 40 -0.49 -33.69 -23.51
CA THR A 40 -0.53 -34.42 -24.80
C THR A 40 -0.31 -33.48 -25.98
N ALA A 41 0.77 -33.75 -26.72
CA ALA A 41 1.14 -33.08 -27.97
C ALA A 41 0.22 -33.45 -29.14
N VAL A 42 -0.18 -32.47 -29.97
CA VAL A 42 -0.60 -32.61 -31.39
C VAL A 42 -0.32 -31.26 -32.12
N PRO A 43 0.10 -31.24 -33.41
CA PRO A 43 1.27 -30.46 -33.83
C PRO A 43 1.01 -29.14 -34.57
N LEU A 44 2.10 -28.38 -34.63
CA LEU A 44 2.41 -27.25 -35.50
C LEU A 44 2.02 -27.51 -36.97
N SER A 45 1.27 -26.57 -37.59
CA SER A 45 1.18 -26.44 -39.04
C SER A 45 1.90 -25.18 -39.49
N THR A 46 2.98 -25.41 -40.22
CA THR A 46 3.86 -24.45 -40.91
C THR A 46 3.17 -23.81 -42.10
N ILE A 47 3.28 -22.49 -42.28
CA ILE A 47 3.43 -21.87 -43.60
C ILE A 47 4.51 -20.78 -43.55
N THR A 48 5.43 -20.91 -44.50
CA THR A 48 6.76 -20.34 -44.75
C THR A 48 6.73 -18.85 -45.19
N PRO A 49 7.86 -18.10 -45.12
CA PRO A 49 7.92 -16.66 -45.41
C PRO A 49 8.45 -16.31 -46.81
N SER A 50 8.33 -15.01 -47.16
CA SER A 50 9.15 -14.15 -48.10
C SER A 50 8.32 -13.39 -49.18
N PRO A 51 8.84 -12.31 -49.81
CA PRO A 51 9.77 -11.25 -49.33
C PRO A 51 9.40 -9.79 -49.80
N THR A 52 10.06 -8.80 -49.18
CA THR A 52 10.41 -7.41 -49.60
C THR A 52 9.45 -6.48 -50.38
N ALA A 53 9.20 -5.33 -49.73
CA ALA A 53 9.29 -3.92 -50.17
C ALA A 53 8.54 -3.42 -51.43
N SER A 54 7.63 -2.46 -51.20
CA SER A 54 7.44 -1.29 -52.09
C SER A 54 6.79 -0.14 -51.31
N GLU A 55 7.37 1.06 -51.46
CA GLU A 55 6.83 2.35 -51.02
C GLU A 55 5.42 2.58 -51.57
N ALA A 56 4.48 2.96 -50.69
CA ALA A 56 3.21 3.55 -51.12
C ALA A 56 2.80 4.67 -50.14
N THR A 57 2.91 5.88 -50.69
CA THR A 57 2.36 7.18 -50.29
C THR A 57 1.09 7.11 -49.44
N ALA A 58 1.16 7.62 -48.21
CA ALA A 58 -0.01 7.82 -47.35
C ALA A 58 -0.77 9.09 -47.77
N THR A 59 -2.04 8.93 -48.16
CA THR A 59 -3.02 10.02 -48.27
C THR A 59 -3.64 10.31 -46.90
N PRO A 60 -3.86 11.59 -46.52
CA PRO A 60 -4.42 11.92 -45.21
C PRO A 60 -5.94 11.72 -45.18
N ARG A 61 -6.42 11.07 -44.11
CA ARG A 61 -7.85 10.89 -43.79
C ARG A 61 -8.39 12.16 -43.13
N PRO A 62 -9.62 12.63 -43.44
CA PRO A 62 -10.10 13.93 -42.94
C PRO A 62 -10.48 13.88 -41.47
N ALA A 63 -10.15 14.96 -40.76
CA ALA A 63 -10.50 15.23 -39.37
C ALA A 63 -12.02 15.28 -39.16
N LYS A 64 -12.51 14.60 -38.13
CA LYS A 64 -13.86 14.82 -37.59
C LYS A 64 -13.82 16.08 -36.72
N THR A 65 -14.44 17.15 -37.19
CA THR A 65 -14.71 18.36 -36.41
C THR A 65 -15.98 18.16 -35.58
N SER A 66 -15.85 18.16 -34.26
CA SER A 66 -16.98 18.36 -33.33
C SER A 66 -17.21 19.86 -33.10
N PRO A 67 -18.46 20.32 -32.93
CA PRO A 67 -18.75 21.74 -32.70
C PRO A 67 -18.33 22.21 -31.30
N PRO A 68 -18.01 23.50 -31.11
CA PRO A 68 -17.54 24.02 -29.83
C PRO A 68 -18.68 24.10 -28.80
N PRO A 69 -18.39 23.85 -27.51
CA PRO A 69 -19.39 24.01 -26.45
C PRO A 69 -19.74 25.49 -26.24
N SER A 70 -21.03 25.75 -25.99
CA SER A 70 -21.57 27.09 -25.77
C SER A 70 -21.02 27.71 -24.48
N LYS A 71 -20.47 28.91 -24.59
CA LYS A 71 -20.11 29.76 -23.44
C LYS A 71 -21.37 30.14 -22.67
N SER A 72 -21.56 29.58 -21.49
CA SER A 72 -22.37 30.20 -20.44
C SER A 72 -21.41 30.73 -19.36
N SER A 73 -21.55 32.00 -19.03
CA SER A 73 -20.73 32.66 -18.02
C SER A 73 -21.15 32.17 -16.62
N PRO A 74 -20.22 31.72 -15.76
CA PRO A 74 -20.56 31.45 -14.36
C PRO A 74 -20.77 32.77 -13.61
N THR A 75 -21.83 32.80 -12.81
CA THR A 75 -22.09 33.86 -11.82
C THR A 75 -21.10 33.67 -10.66
N PRO A 76 -20.48 34.73 -10.10
CA PRO A 76 -19.51 34.58 -9.03
C PRO A 76 -20.17 33.98 -7.77
N PRO A 77 -19.49 33.08 -7.04
CA PRO A 77 -20.01 32.50 -5.82
C PRO A 77 -20.16 33.57 -4.71
N PRO A 78 -21.16 33.44 -3.82
CA PRO A 78 -21.29 34.32 -2.68
C PRO A 78 -20.10 34.14 -1.73
N ALA A 79 -19.71 35.24 -1.08
CA ALA A 79 -18.60 35.27 -0.13
C ALA A 79 -18.77 34.25 1.01
N PRO A 80 -17.68 33.65 1.51
CA PRO A 80 -17.75 32.61 2.54
C PRO A 80 -18.33 33.20 3.83
N THR A 81 -19.43 32.62 4.29
CA THR A 81 -19.99 32.90 5.60
C THR A 81 -19.17 32.10 6.62
N ALA A 82 -18.67 32.78 7.66
CA ALA A 82 -17.81 32.19 8.68
C ALA A 82 -18.39 30.88 9.26
N ALA A 83 -17.60 29.81 9.21
CA ALA A 83 -17.94 28.52 9.81
C ALA A 83 -18.09 28.67 11.33
N PRO A 84 -19.13 28.07 11.95
CA PRO A 84 -19.23 28.01 13.40
C PRO A 84 -18.13 27.11 13.96
N THR A 85 -17.27 27.69 14.77
CA THR A 85 -16.20 27.00 15.49
C THR A 85 -16.83 26.18 16.63
N ALA A 86 -17.19 24.93 16.34
CA ALA A 86 -17.47 23.94 17.37
C ALA A 86 -16.30 22.95 17.42
N VAL A 87 -15.27 23.30 18.20
CA VAL A 87 -14.28 22.31 18.63
C VAL A 87 -14.98 21.41 19.64
N SER A 88 -15.55 20.31 19.17
CA SER A 88 -15.91 19.20 20.05
C SER A 88 -14.60 18.56 20.50
N THR A 89 -14.26 18.73 21.77
CA THR A 89 -13.23 17.92 22.42
C THR A 89 -13.74 16.49 22.49
N VAL A 90 -13.35 15.67 21.52
CA VAL A 90 -13.59 14.22 21.55
C VAL A 90 -12.82 13.68 22.76
N THR A 91 -13.57 13.11 23.70
CA THR A 91 -12.97 12.46 24.87
C THR A 91 -12.59 11.06 24.39
N ALA A 92 -11.30 10.72 24.36
CA ALA A 92 -10.83 9.40 23.98
C ALA A 92 -11.57 8.33 24.79
N VAL A 93 -12.16 7.34 24.09
CA VAL A 93 -12.85 6.23 24.75
C VAL A 93 -11.79 5.37 25.47
N PRO A 94 -12.03 4.92 26.72
CA PRO A 94 -11.10 4.04 27.40
C PRO A 94 -10.88 2.76 26.57
N LEU A 95 -9.66 2.57 26.07
CA LEU A 95 -9.28 1.43 25.22
C LEU A 95 -9.37 0.07 25.93
N ALA A 96 -9.54 0.06 27.27
CA ALA A 96 -9.38 -1.11 28.14
C ALA A 96 -10.59 -2.07 28.21
N ASP A 97 -11.73 -1.77 27.57
CA ASP A 97 -12.95 -2.58 27.69
C ASP A 97 -13.09 -3.69 26.61
N LYS A 98 -12.19 -3.74 25.62
CA LYS A 98 -12.22 -4.75 24.54
C LYS A 98 -11.22 -5.87 24.81
N SER A 99 -11.64 -7.13 24.67
CA SER A 99 -10.73 -8.27 24.75
C SER A 99 -9.76 -8.28 23.57
N GLY A 100 -8.48 -8.55 23.84
CA GLY A 100 -7.44 -8.60 22.83
C GLY A 100 -6.73 -9.95 22.74
N ALA A 101 -5.76 -10.00 21.84
CA ALA A 101 -4.85 -11.11 21.67
C ALA A 101 -3.44 -10.64 21.35
N LEU A 102 -2.47 -11.37 21.89
CA LEU A 102 -1.04 -11.10 21.77
C LEU A 102 -0.37 -12.19 20.93
N ILE A 103 0.43 -11.77 19.96
CA ILE A 103 1.25 -12.64 19.13
C ILE A 103 2.68 -12.10 19.15
N GLN A 104 3.62 -12.85 19.70
CA GLN A 104 5.03 -12.50 19.62
C GLN A 104 5.54 -12.81 18.21
N VAL A 105 6.28 -11.88 17.63
CA VAL A 105 7.04 -12.10 16.41
C VAL A 105 8.53 -12.04 16.71
N SER A 106 9.30 -12.94 16.12
CA SER A 106 10.75 -13.01 16.28
C SER A 106 11.44 -13.43 15.00
N ILE A 107 12.62 -12.88 14.76
CA ILE A 107 13.46 -13.15 13.59
C ILE A 107 14.92 -13.21 14.07
N ASP A 108 15.65 -14.24 13.69
CA ASP A 108 17.11 -14.28 13.77
C ASP A 108 17.66 -14.25 12.33
N SER A 109 18.41 -13.21 11.98
CA SER A 109 18.87 -12.98 10.61
C SER A 109 20.26 -12.35 10.56
N ARG A 110 20.75 -12.11 9.35
CA ARG A 110 22.03 -11.50 9.04
C ARG A 110 21.83 -10.41 7.99
N VAL A 111 22.48 -9.28 8.18
CA VAL A 111 22.48 -8.17 7.20
C VAL A 111 23.90 -7.73 6.92
N GLY A 112 24.17 -7.23 5.72
CA GLY A 112 25.53 -6.96 5.27
C GLY A 112 25.68 -5.84 4.27
N VAL A 113 26.92 -5.73 3.81
CA VAL A 113 27.33 -4.88 2.68
C VAL A 113 28.13 -5.73 1.71
N LEU A 114 27.70 -5.76 0.46
CA LEU A 114 28.37 -6.47 -0.62
C LEU A 114 29.67 -5.76 -1.00
N LEU A 115 30.78 -6.51 -1.08
CA LEU A 115 32.09 -5.98 -1.47
C LEU A 115 32.43 -6.23 -2.94
N ASP A 116 31.61 -7.00 -3.66
CA ASP A 116 31.92 -7.44 -5.02
C ASP A 116 32.02 -6.29 -6.03
N GLU A 117 31.31 -5.20 -5.76
CA GLU A 117 31.26 -3.99 -6.58
C GLU A 117 32.54 -3.14 -6.44
N PHE A 118 33.42 -3.46 -5.48
CA PHE A 118 34.71 -2.80 -5.31
C PHE A 118 35.84 -3.60 -5.97
N PRO A 119 36.84 -2.92 -6.59
CA PRO A 119 38.06 -3.58 -7.07
C PRO A 119 38.70 -4.41 -5.98
N GLU A 120 39.19 -5.61 -6.32
CA GLU A 120 39.71 -6.61 -5.37
C GLU A 120 40.78 -6.00 -4.45
N GLU A 121 41.69 -5.19 -5.01
CA GLU A 121 42.77 -4.51 -4.29
C GLU A 121 42.28 -3.47 -3.26
N MET A 122 41.02 -3.05 -3.33
CA MET A 122 40.40 -2.10 -2.40
C MET A 122 39.57 -2.78 -1.31
N ARG A 123 39.15 -4.04 -1.50
CA ARG A 123 38.15 -4.70 -0.64
C ARG A 123 38.58 -4.78 0.82
N ASP A 124 39.86 -5.02 1.12
CA ASP A 124 40.36 -5.04 2.50
C ASP A 124 40.15 -3.70 3.22
N ARG A 125 40.46 -2.59 2.53
CA ARG A 125 40.30 -1.24 3.08
C ARG A 125 38.83 -0.87 3.22
N VAL A 126 38.00 -1.24 2.25
CA VAL A 126 36.55 -0.98 2.26
C VAL A 126 35.89 -1.78 3.37
N ALA A 127 36.21 -3.07 3.50
CA ALA A 127 35.72 -3.93 4.58
C ALA A 127 36.07 -3.35 5.96
N ALA A 128 37.32 -2.91 6.16
CA ALA A 128 37.73 -2.28 7.42
C ALA A 128 36.92 -1.00 7.73
N ALA A 129 36.59 -0.21 6.70
CA ALA A 129 35.76 0.99 6.87
C ALA A 129 34.29 0.64 7.19
N ILE A 130 33.74 -0.40 6.56
CA ILE A 130 32.37 -0.87 6.84
C ILE A 130 32.26 -1.47 8.24
N ILE A 131 33.24 -2.27 8.67
CA ILE A 131 33.29 -2.84 10.03
C ILE A 131 33.35 -1.72 11.09
N ALA A 132 34.02 -0.61 10.79
CA ALA A 132 34.12 0.53 11.69
C ALA A 132 32.89 1.46 11.67
N GLN A 133 31.84 1.16 10.88
CA GLN A 133 30.61 1.94 10.89
C GLN A 133 29.91 1.84 12.25
N PRO A 134 29.26 2.93 12.69
CA PRO A 134 28.57 2.95 13.96
C PRO A 134 27.31 2.05 13.95
N GLU A 135 26.85 1.72 15.14
CA GLU A 135 25.76 0.77 15.39
C GLU A 135 24.43 1.18 14.73
N ASP A 136 24.13 2.47 14.73
CA ASP A 136 22.91 3.04 14.13
C ASP A 136 22.83 2.78 12.61
N VAL A 137 23.97 2.73 11.93
CA VAL A 137 24.02 2.41 10.49
C VAL A 137 23.67 0.95 10.25
N TRP A 138 24.09 0.04 11.13
CA TRP A 138 23.75 -1.38 11.06
C TRP A 138 22.29 -1.64 11.44
N LEU A 139 21.79 -0.95 12.46
CA LEU A 139 20.39 -0.97 12.85
C LEU A 139 19.49 -0.54 11.67
N ALA A 140 19.85 0.54 10.99
CA ALA A 140 19.12 1.02 9.81
C ALA A 140 19.11 -0.01 8.66
N ARG A 141 20.18 -0.81 8.50
CA ARG A 141 20.21 -1.92 7.53
C ARG A 141 19.31 -3.08 7.94
N ALA A 142 19.32 -3.47 9.21
CA ALA A 142 18.40 -4.49 9.72
C ALA A 142 16.94 -4.05 9.50
N GLN A 143 16.61 -2.79 9.80
CA GLN A 143 15.28 -2.21 9.52
C GLN A 143 14.93 -2.22 8.02
N ARG A 144 15.88 -1.92 7.13
CA ARG A 144 15.68 -2.06 5.66
C ARG A 144 15.36 -3.49 5.26
N GLN A 145 16.09 -4.47 5.77
CA GLN A 145 15.84 -5.88 5.48
C GLN A 145 14.47 -6.33 6.00
N LEU A 146 14.10 -5.95 7.24
CA LEU A 146 12.79 -6.25 7.82
C LEU A 146 11.63 -5.65 7.02
N ARG A 147 11.78 -4.43 6.47
CA ARG A 147 10.75 -3.82 5.61
C ARG A 147 10.41 -4.65 4.36
N LEU A 148 11.32 -5.50 3.90
CA LEU A 148 11.09 -6.40 2.77
C LEU A 148 10.01 -7.46 3.07
N THR A 149 9.60 -7.65 4.34
CA THR A 149 8.49 -8.56 4.65
C THR A 149 7.12 -7.96 4.31
N LYS A 150 7.01 -6.64 4.14
CA LYS A 150 5.73 -5.93 4.09
C LYS A 150 4.80 -6.47 3.01
N ASN A 151 5.28 -6.58 1.77
CA ASN A 151 4.44 -7.01 0.65
C ASN A 151 3.82 -8.39 0.93
N ARG A 152 4.67 -9.38 1.25
CA ARG A 152 4.19 -10.74 1.54
C ARG A 152 3.24 -10.80 2.73
N LEU A 153 3.54 -10.13 3.84
CA LEU A 153 2.76 -10.25 5.08
C LEU A 153 1.43 -9.49 5.03
N ASN A 154 1.41 -8.32 4.38
CA ASN A 154 0.22 -7.47 4.26
C ASN A 154 -0.70 -7.94 3.13
N PHE A 155 -0.18 -8.68 2.15
CA PHE A 155 -0.96 -9.25 1.04
C PHE A 155 -0.95 -10.79 1.06
N ARG A 156 -0.78 -11.37 2.26
CA ARG A 156 -0.61 -12.82 2.48
C ARG A 156 -1.80 -13.66 1.97
N ASN A 157 -2.98 -13.08 1.94
CA ASN A 157 -4.21 -13.65 1.39
C ASN A 157 -4.19 -13.83 -0.15
N PHE A 158 -3.23 -13.21 -0.86
CA PHE A 158 -3.00 -13.46 -2.29
C PHE A 158 -2.01 -14.60 -2.53
N VAL A 159 -1.27 -15.01 -1.49
CA VAL A 159 -0.34 -16.14 -1.51
C VAL A 159 -1.02 -17.43 -1.05
N TYR A 160 -1.90 -17.34 -0.05
CA TYR A 160 -2.57 -18.48 0.56
C TYR A 160 -4.09 -18.39 0.41
N GLU A 161 -4.73 -19.51 0.08
CA GLU A 161 -6.20 -19.59 -0.03
C GLU A 161 -6.90 -19.56 1.34
N ASP A 162 -6.24 -20.06 2.39
CA ASP A 162 -6.82 -20.30 3.72
C ASP A 162 -6.23 -19.42 4.84
N LYS A 163 -5.49 -18.36 4.47
CA LYS A 163 -4.81 -17.49 5.42
C LYS A 163 -5.01 -16.01 5.10
N GLY A 164 -5.12 -15.20 6.14
CA GLY A 164 -5.18 -13.74 6.05
C GLY A 164 -3.84 -13.06 6.28
N GLN A 165 -3.91 -11.74 6.41
CA GLN A 165 -2.75 -10.89 6.66
C GLN A 165 -2.15 -11.15 8.05
N LEU A 166 -0.83 -11.02 8.13
CA LEU A 166 -0.08 -11.16 9.39
C LEU A 166 1.05 -10.11 9.41
N PRO A 167 0.72 -8.81 9.39
CA PRO A 167 1.70 -7.73 9.27
C PRO A 167 2.61 -7.70 10.50
N LEU A 168 3.86 -7.24 10.32
CA LEU A 168 4.68 -6.86 11.47
C LEU A 168 4.02 -5.70 12.22
N PRO A 169 4.17 -5.61 13.56
CA PRO A 169 3.75 -4.43 14.31
C PRO A 169 4.42 -3.15 13.80
N PRO A 170 3.91 -1.96 14.15
CA PRO A 170 4.51 -0.68 13.79
C PRO A 170 6.00 -0.58 14.18
N PRO A 171 6.87 0.07 13.36
CA PRO A 171 8.32 0.12 13.58
C PRO A 171 8.78 0.64 14.95
N GLU A 172 8.00 1.51 15.59
CA GLU A 172 8.26 2.01 16.94
C GLU A 172 8.21 0.92 18.03
N LEU A 173 7.64 -0.24 17.73
CA LEU A 173 7.61 -1.43 18.60
C LEU A 173 8.70 -2.45 18.24
N TRP A 174 9.59 -2.15 17.30
CA TRP A 174 10.63 -3.07 16.88
C TRP A 174 11.82 -3.04 17.84
N ASP A 175 12.07 -4.16 18.52
CA ASP A 175 13.29 -4.36 19.28
C ASP A 175 14.29 -5.17 18.45
N ILE A 176 15.34 -4.49 17.97
CA ILE A 176 16.40 -5.09 17.16
C ILE A 176 17.69 -5.06 17.98
N GLN A 177 18.24 -6.24 18.23
CA GLN A 177 19.49 -6.43 18.95
C GLN A 177 20.56 -6.93 17.98
N LEU A 178 21.63 -6.16 17.85
CA LEU A 178 22.78 -6.53 17.02
C LEU A 178 23.72 -7.45 17.80
N ASP A 179 24.32 -8.44 17.12
CA ASP A 179 25.27 -9.34 17.77
C ASP A 179 26.49 -8.58 18.30
N THR A 180 26.75 -8.77 19.60
CA THR A 180 27.90 -8.21 20.32
C THR A 180 29.27 -8.61 19.75
N ALA A 181 29.34 -9.69 18.95
CA ALA A 181 30.54 -10.06 18.21
C ALA A 181 30.91 -9.02 17.13
N GLY A 182 29.94 -8.22 16.68
CA GLY A 182 30.13 -7.16 15.70
C GLY A 182 30.24 -7.66 14.25
N PRO A 183 30.32 -6.72 13.28
CA PRO A 183 30.35 -7.04 11.87
C PRO A 183 31.66 -7.73 11.48
N ARG A 184 31.57 -8.74 10.61
CA ARG A 184 32.70 -9.56 10.18
C ARG A 184 32.63 -9.87 8.68
N ARG A 185 33.80 -9.95 8.05
CA ARG A 185 33.90 -10.27 6.63
C ARG A 185 33.79 -11.77 6.41
N GLU A 186 32.91 -12.18 5.51
CA GLU A 186 32.61 -13.58 5.19
C GLU A 186 32.26 -13.73 3.71
N THR A 187 32.15 -14.99 3.27
CA THR A 187 31.70 -15.33 1.92
C THR A 187 30.35 -16.05 1.98
N ILE A 188 29.35 -15.56 1.25
CA ILE A 188 28.05 -16.23 1.06
C ILE A 188 27.84 -16.47 -0.42
N GLN A 189 27.60 -17.73 -0.81
CA GLN A 189 27.34 -18.11 -2.21
C GLN A 189 28.38 -17.60 -3.23
N GLY A 190 29.63 -17.38 -2.79
CA GLY A 190 30.72 -16.85 -3.62
C GLY A 190 30.91 -15.33 -3.55
N HIS A 191 29.99 -14.61 -2.91
CA HIS A 191 30.05 -13.16 -2.69
C HIS A 191 30.86 -12.80 -1.46
N ASP A 192 31.70 -11.78 -1.58
CA ASP A 192 32.47 -11.22 -0.48
C ASP A 192 31.66 -10.13 0.25
N LEU A 193 31.36 -10.31 1.53
CA LEU A 193 30.46 -9.45 2.30
C LEU A 193 31.06 -9.08 3.66
N VAL A 194 30.70 -7.92 4.19
CA VAL A 194 30.74 -7.67 5.64
C VAL A 194 29.34 -7.89 6.19
N LEU A 195 29.18 -8.82 7.13
CA LEU A 195 27.89 -9.23 7.70
C LEU A 195 27.84 -8.96 9.20
N LEU A 196 26.65 -8.67 9.70
CA LEU A 196 26.32 -8.61 11.11
C LEU A 196 25.03 -9.38 11.37
N ASP A 197 25.06 -10.22 12.39
CA ASP A 197 23.92 -11.00 12.83
C ASP A 197 23.05 -10.12 13.74
N TYR A 198 21.73 -10.28 13.66
CA TYR A 198 20.80 -9.56 14.53
C TYR A 198 19.60 -10.45 14.89
N SER A 199 19.03 -10.18 16.07
CA SER A 199 17.74 -10.71 16.47
C SER A 199 16.73 -9.58 16.52
N PHE A 200 15.53 -9.82 16.01
CA PHE A 200 14.39 -8.91 16.08
C PHE A 200 13.29 -9.56 16.92
N THR A 201 12.65 -8.76 17.78
CA THR A 201 11.41 -9.13 18.45
C THR A 201 10.41 -7.99 18.47
N SER A 202 9.12 -8.34 18.43
CA SER A 202 8.02 -7.40 18.66
C SER A 202 6.77 -8.18 19.08
N VAL A 203 5.70 -7.47 19.43
CA VAL A 203 4.43 -8.08 19.82
C VAL A 203 3.27 -7.42 19.09
N LEU A 204 2.56 -8.22 18.32
CA LEU A 204 1.33 -7.85 17.64
C LEU A 204 0.17 -7.96 18.62
N LEU A 205 -0.57 -6.87 18.80
CA LEU A 205 -1.81 -6.79 19.58
C LEU A 205 -2.97 -6.56 18.63
N THR A 206 -4.01 -7.39 18.72
CA THR A 206 -5.17 -7.39 17.82
C THR A 206 -6.43 -7.94 18.52
N ASP A 207 -7.55 -8.06 17.83
CA ASP A 207 -8.76 -8.72 18.32
C ASP A 207 -8.61 -10.26 18.31
N PRO A 208 -9.29 -10.99 19.23
CA PRO A 208 -9.27 -12.45 19.23
C PRO A 208 -9.88 -13.11 17.99
N GLU A 209 -10.86 -12.48 17.35
CA GLU A 209 -11.69 -13.07 16.30
C GLU A 209 -10.95 -13.23 14.95
N SER A 210 -10.01 -12.34 14.65
CA SER A 210 -9.26 -12.34 13.39
C SER A 210 -8.05 -13.27 13.38
N ILE A 211 -7.58 -13.77 14.54
CA ILE A 211 -6.36 -14.60 14.62
C ILE A 211 -6.46 -15.87 13.78
N ALA A 212 -7.54 -16.63 13.97
CA ALA A 212 -7.71 -17.90 13.27
C ALA A 212 -7.90 -17.73 11.76
N GLN A 213 -8.35 -16.55 11.34
CA GLN A 213 -8.47 -16.17 9.92
C GLN A 213 -7.09 -15.77 9.36
N ALA A 214 -6.30 -15.02 10.13
CA ALA A 214 -4.94 -14.64 9.76
C ALA A 214 -4.02 -15.85 9.64
N GLU A 215 -4.03 -16.74 10.64
CA GLU A 215 -3.26 -17.98 10.66
C GLU A 215 -3.99 -19.03 11.51
N PRO A 216 -4.61 -20.05 10.90
CA PRO A 216 -5.36 -21.08 11.62
C PRO A 216 -4.58 -21.77 12.74
N VAL A 217 -3.26 -21.93 12.58
CA VAL A 217 -2.39 -22.51 13.62
C VAL A 217 -2.37 -21.67 14.90
N LEU A 218 -2.42 -20.33 14.79
CA LEU A 218 -2.33 -19.41 15.93
C LEU A 218 -3.65 -19.26 16.70
N ALA A 219 -4.73 -19.95 16.28
CA ALA A 219 -6.00 -19.99 17.01
C ALA A 219 -5.86 -20.52 18.46
N LYS A 220 -4.77 -21.24 18.75
CA LYS A 220 -4.49 -21.81 20.07
C LYS A 220 -3.29 -21.11 20.74
N GLU A 221 -3.46 -20.71 22.00
CA GLU A 221 -2.35 -20.20 22.82
C GLU A 221 -1.19 -21.21 22.93
N GLY A 222 0.03 -20.70 22.87
CA GLY A 222 1.28 -21.45 22.80
C GLY A 222 1.57 -22.08 21.44
N ALA A 223 0.70 -21.92 20.44
CA ALA A 223 0.96 -22.39 19.09
C ALA A 223 1.96 -21.47 18.37
N VAL A 224 2.68 -22.07 17.42
CA VAL A 224 3.78 -21.45 16.70
C VAL A 224 3.57 -21.63 15.21
N TRP A 225 3.75 -20.54 14.47
CA TRP A 225 3.84 -20.54 13.01
C TRP A 225 5.21 -19.98 12.57
N GLN A 226 5.75 -20.51 11.49
CA GLN A 226 6.99 -20.03 10.88
C GLN A 226 6.72 -19.72 9.40
N GLU A 227 7.06 -18.51 8.99
CA GLU A 227 6.93 -18.04 7.62
C GLU A 227 8.33 -17.86 7.04
N PHE A 228 8.63 -18.59 5.96
CA PHE A 228 9.93 -18.52 5.30
C PHE A 228 10.09 -17.22 4.51
N PHE A 229 11.29 -16.65 4.55
CA PHE A 229 11.76 -15.56 3.71
C PHE A 229 13.16 -15.84 3.18
N ALA A 230 13.40 -15.49 1.92
CA ALA A 230 14.75 -15.35 1.38
C ALA A 230 15.05 -13.86 1.28
N PHE A 231 15.95 -13.32 2.10
CA PHE A 231 16.35 -11.91 2.04
C PHE A 231 17.62 -11.70 1.21
N PRO A 232 17.83 -10.53 0.59
CA PRO A 232 19.15 -10.12 0.15
C PRO A 232 20.09 -9.99 1.36
N ALA A 233 21.33 -10.48 1.22
CA ALA A 233 22.36 -10.30 2.23
C ALA A 233 22.71 -8.81 2.44
N ASP A 234 22.66 -8.01 1.38
CA ASP A 234 22.75 -6.56 1.43
C ASP A 234 21.45 -5.96 0.86
N PRO A 235 20.57 -5.39 1.71
CA PRO A 235 19.26 -4.88 1.28
C PRO A 235 19.35 -3.55 0.54
N ASP A 236 20.52 -2.91 0.49
CA ASP A 236 20.71 -1.69 -0.28
C ASP A 236 20.81 -2.02 -1.78
N MET A 237 20.43 -1.05 -2.64
CA MET A 237 20.59 -1.16 -4.10
C MET A 237 19.93 -2.41 -4.71
N LEU A 238 18.86 -2.92 -4.09
CA LEU A 238 18.18 -4.15 -4.51
C LEU A 238 17.82 -4.10 -6.00
N LEU A 239 17.12 -3.03 -6.43
CA LEU A 239 16.70 -2.87 -7.83
C LEU A 239 17.90 -2.86 -8.80
N GLN A 240 19.00 -2.19 -8.44
CA GLN A 240 20.19 -2.13 -9.30
C GLN A 240 20.91 -3.47 -9.42
N ARG A 241 20.79 -4.33 -8.42
CA ARG A 241 21.48 -5.63 -8.36
C ARG A 241 20.65 -6.76 -8.95
N THR A 242 19.34 -6.72 -8.77
CA THR A 242 18.43 -7.79 -9.23
C THR A 242 17.66 -7.42 -10.49
N ASP A 243 17.79 -6.19 -10.98
CA ASP A 243 16.84 -5.62 -11.94
C ASP A 243 15.41 -5.84 -11.41
N ASN A 244 14.45 -6.14 -12.29
CA ASN A 244 13.07 -6.41 -11.89
C ASN A 244 12.83 -7.79 -11.25
N ALA A 245 13.83 -8.66 -11.11
CA ALA A 245 13.63 -10.07 -10.72
C ALA A 245 12.87 -10.24 -9.39
N CYS A 246 13.06 -9.33 -8.44
CA CYS A 246 12.45 -9.37 -7.11
C CYS A 246 11.29 -8.40 -6.93
N VAL A 247 10.81 -7.78 -8.01
CA VAL A 247 9.76 -6.76 -7.99
C VAL A 247 8.44 -7.40 -8.43
N ASN A 248 7.44 -7.34 -7.57
CA ASN A 248 6.07 -7.76 -7.85
C ASN A 248 5.18 -6.54 -8.12
N GLU A 249 4.96 -6.24 -9.40
CA GLU A 249 4.08 -5.19 -9.89
C GLU A 249 2.61 -5.62 -9.95
N ALA A 250 2.27 -6.87 -9.62
CA ALA A 250 0.88 -7.34 -9.67
C ALA A 250 0.00 -6.51 -8.73
N GLY A 251 -1.12 -6.02 -9.25
CA GLY A 251 -2.05 -5.16 -8.49
C GLY A 251 -1.65 -3.68 -8.41
N PHE A 252 -0.50 -3.28 -8.97
CA PHE A 252 -0.06 -1.87 -9.04
C PHE A 252 -0.05 -1.36 -10.49
N PRO A 253 -0.24 -0.05 -10.73
CA PRO A 253 -0.02 0.54 -12.05
C PRO A 253 1.41 0.27 -12.56
N PRO A 254 1.62 0.05 -13.87
CA PRO A 254 2.97 -0.03 -14.44
C PRO A 254 3.81 1.21 -14.06
N ASN A 255 5.13 1.04 -13.97
CA ASN A 255 6.07 2.11 -13.57
C ASN A 255 5.87 2.67 -12.14
N SER A 256 5.27 1.90 -11.24
CA SER A 256 5.02 2.32 -9.84
C SER A 256 6.20 2.10 -8.87
N PHE A 257 7.39 1.77 -9.37
CA PHE A 257 8.57 1.52 -8.54
C PHE A 257 9.80 2.30 -9.00
N ASP A 258 10.68 2.59 -8.03
CA ASP A 258 12.03 3.10 -8.22
C ASP A 258 12.95 2.57 -7.12
N SER A 259 14.20 3.03 -7.08
CA SER A 259 15.20 2.56 -6.12
C SER A 259 14.91 2.88 -4.67
N GLU A 260 14.06 3.87 -4.39
CA GLU A 260 13.74 4.33 -3.03
C GLU A 260 12.50 3.63 -2.46
N ASN A 261 11.61 3.10 -3.32
CA ASN A 261 10.38 2.42 -2.89
C ASN A 261 10.32 0.91 -3.20
N VAL A 262 11.34 0.33 -3.85
CA VAL A 262 11.35 -1.08 -4.28
C VAL A 262 11.03 -2.09 -3.16
N TRP A 263 11.33 -1.73 -1.91
CA TRP A 263 10.99 -2.53 -0.72
C TRP A 263 9.48 -2.82 -0.59
N HIS A 264 8.62 -1.94 -1.11
CA HIS A 264 7.16 -2.09 -1.10
C HIS A 264 6.68 -3.19 -2.06
N PHE A 265 7.51 -3.53 -3.06
CA PHE A 265 7.21 -4.49 -4.13
C PHE A 265 7.97 -5.80 -3.97
N TYR A 266 8.78 -5.94 -2.91
CA TYR A 266 9.66 -7.07 -2.77
C TYR A 266 8.90 -8.39 -2.68
N ASN A 267 9.19 -9.31 -3.59
CA ASN A 267 8.68 -10.67 -3.54
C ASN A 267 9.73 -11.66 -4.02
N PHE A 268 10.21 -12.50 -3.10
CA PHE A 268 11.23 -13.50 -3.40
C PHE A 268 10.71 -14.71 -4.19
N GLU A 269 9.39 -14.83 -4.37
CA GLU A 269 8.77 -15.92 -5.14
C GLU A 269 8.57 -15.56 -6.62
N CYS A 270 8.90 -14.33 -7.04
CA CYS A 270 8.81 -13.93 -8.44
C CYS A 270 9.73 -14.77 -9.33
N THR A 271 9.18 -15.24 -10.44
CA THR A 271 9.87 -16.00 -11.48
C THR A 271 10.01 -15.16 -12.75
N ALA A 272 11.05 -15.40 -13.54
CA ALA A 272 11.34 -14.64 -14.75
C ALA A 272 10.18 -14.66 -15.77
N ASP A 273 9.40 -15.73 -15.79
CA ASP A 273 8.25 -15.93 -16.67
C ASP A 273 6.91 -15.42 -16.09
N SER A 274 6.92 -14.86 -14.88
CA SER A 274 5.75 -14.28 -14.21
C SER A 274 5.38 -12.92 -14.81
N GLY A 275 5.01 -12.91 -16.09
CA GLY A 275 4.59 -11.71 -16.82
C GLY A 275 3.07 -11.51 -16.89
N GLY A 276 2.67 -10.31 -17.31
CA GLY A 276 1.28 -9.97 -17.60
C GLY A 276 0.57 -9.26 -16.44
N ALA A 277 -0.72 -8.98 -16.58
CA ALA A 277 -1.47 -8.13 -15.64
C ALA A 277 -1.51 -8.68 -14.20
N LEU A 278 -1.43 -10.00 -14.04
CA LEU A 278 -1.41 -10.69 -12.74
C LEU A 278 -0.04 -11.28 -12.39
N GLY A 279 0.95 -11.11 -13.27
CA GLY A 279 2.32 -11.57 -13.03
C GLY A 279 3.13 -10.54 -12.25
N CYS A 280 4.26 -10.97 -11.68
CA CYS A 280 5.19 -10.08 -11.01
C CYS A 280 5.69 -8.94 -11.91
N HIS A 281 5.85 -9.20 -13.21
CA HIS A 281 6.52 -8.30 -14.13
C HIS A 281 5.53 -7.74 -15.15
N ARG A 282 5.11 -6.49 -14.93
CA ARG A 282 4.20 -5.75 -15.81
C ARG A 282 4.96 -4.85 -16.77
N THR A 283 5.95 -4.12 -16.27
CA THR A 283 6.68 -3.10 -17.05
C THR A 283 7.77 -3.75 -17.90
N GLN A 284 8.58 -4.64 -17.29
CA GLN A 284 9.66 -5.33 -17.96
C GLN A 284 9.87 -6.70 -17.32
N LEU A 285 9.91 -7.76 -18.15
CA LEU A 285 10.21 -9.12 -17.72
C LEU A 285 11.63 -9.21 -17.15
N ALA A 286 11.77 -9.94 -16.05
CA ALA A 286 13.06 -10.24 -15.47
C ALA A 286 13.82 -11.30 -16.28
N THR A 287 15.15 -11.29 -16.14
CA THR A 287 16.01 -12.32 -16.77
C THR A 287 16.12 -13.59 -15.91
N PHE A 288 15.99 -13.44 -14.60
CA PHE A 288 16.17 -14.49 -13.60
C PHE A 288 14.99 -14.50 -12.63
N ASP A 289 14.74 -15.64 -12.00
CA ASP A 289 13.87 -15.69 -10.82
C ASP A 289 14.51 -14.87 -9.69
N CYS A 290 13.72 -14.31 -8.77
CA CYS A 290 14.26 -13.46 -7.71
C CYS A 290 15.37 -14.17 -6.90
N ARG A 291 15.12 -15.40 -6.44
CA ARG A 291 16.10 -16.15 -5.64
C ARG A 291 17.37 -16.47 -6.41
N GLU A 292 17.26 -16.69 -7.72
CA GLU A 292 18.41 -16.88 -8.60
C GLU A 292 19.20 -15.57 -8.74
N ALA A 293 18.52 -14.44 -9.01
CA ALA A 293 19.14 -13.13 -9.08
C ALA A 293 19.87 -12.77 -7.77
N LEU A 294 19.23 -12.97 -6.63
CA LEU A 294 19.84 -12.73 -5.31
C LEU A 294 21.10 -13.59 -5.14
N ALA A 295 21.03 -14.88 -5.45
CA ALA A 295 22.17 -15.79 -5.31
C ALA A 295 23.33 -15.48 -6.29
N LEU A 296 23.03 -14.86 -7.44
CA LEU A 296 24.03 -14.50 -8.45
C LEU A 296 24.69 -13.14 -8.21
N PHE A 297 24.00 -12.20 -7.56
CA PHE A 297 24.42 -10.80 -7.52
C PHE A 297 24.65 -10.24 -6.11
N VAL A 298 24.10 -10.84 -5.05
CA VAL A 298 24.13 -10.25 -3.70
C VAL A 298 24.41 -11.25 -2.58
N GLY A 299 23.93 -12.49 -2.73
CA GLY A 299 23.80 -13.47 -1.67
C GLY A 299 22.41 -13.48 -1.02
N VAL A 300 21.98 -14.67 -0.59
CA VAL A 300 20.69 -14.95 0.02
C VAL A 300 20.87 -15.28 1.50
N ILE A 301 20.04 -14.66 2.35
CA ILE A 301 19.88 -15.00 3.76
C ILE A 301 18.50 -15.63 3.93
N GLU A 302 18.49 -16.96 4.07
CA GLU A 302 17.28 -17.71 4.38
C GLU A 302 16.92 -17.51 5.85
N THR A 303 15.68 -17.07 6.11
CA THR A 303 15.22 -16.61 7.42
C THR A 303 13.78 -17.06 7.65
N ASP A 304 13.47 -17.53 8.86
CA ASP A 304 12.09 -17.79 9.28
C ASP A 304 11.59 -16.65 10.16
N VAL A 305 10.47 -16.03 9.77
CA VAL A 305 9.70 -15.14 10.64
C VAL A 305 8.82 -16.00 11.51
N ARG A 306 9.13 -16.03 12.80
CA ARG A 306 8.48 -16.89 13.78
C ARG A 306 7.41 -16.12 14.55
N TRP A 307 6.20 -16.67 14.58
CA TRP A 307 5.04 -16.14 15.29
C TRP A 307 4.62 -17.09 16.41
N GLU A 308 4.34 -16.56 17.61
CA GLU A 308 3.84 -17.32 18.76
C GLU A 308 2.59 -16.69 19.34
N ARG A 309 1.52 -17.46 19.47
CA ARG A 309 0.33 -17.00 20.19
C ARG A 309 0.61 -17.02 21.70
N LEU A 310 0.68 -15.85 22.33
CA LEU A 310 0.94 -15.74 23.76
C LEU A 310 -0.34 -15.85 24.61
N PRO A 311 -0.29 -16.30 25.87
CA PRO A 311 -1.36 -16.03 26.82
C PRO A 311 -1.61 -14.52 26.95
N TRP A 312 -2.84 -14.12 27.25
CA TRP A 312 -3.14 -12.71 27.53
C TRP A 312 -2.36 -12.20 28.75
N ASP A 313 -1.79 -11.00 28.63
CA ASP A 313 -1.09 -10.28 29.70
C ASP A 313 -1.39 -8.78 29.58
N ASP A 314 -2.09 -8.23 30.58
CA ASP A 314 -2.53 -6.82 30.56
C ASP A 314 -1.34 -5.84 30.53
N THR A 315 -0.23 -6.18 31.22
CA THR A 315 0.94 -5.30 31.28
C THR A 315 1.65 -5.25 29.94
N LEU A 316 1.78 -6.40 29.26
CA LEU A 316 2.35 -6.46 27.92
C LEU A 316 1.44 -5.76 26.91
N ALA A 317 0.12 -6.01 26.96
CA ALA A 317 -0.85 -5.33 26.11
C ALA A 317 -0.75 -3.80 26.25
N ASP A 318 -0.67 -3.28 27.47
CA ASP A 318 -0.49 -1.85 27.74
C ASP A 318 0.82 -1.29 27.19
N GLN A 319 1.90 -2.07 27.16
CA GLN A 319 3.20 -1.64 26.63
C GLN A 319 3.23 -1.56 25.11
N VAL A 320 2.53 -2.46 24.42
CA VAL A 320 2.61 -2.59 22.95
C VAL A 320 1.45 -1.90 22.25
N ARG A 321 0.52 -1.31 23.00
CA ARG A 321 -0.66 -0.65 22.43
C ARG A 321 -0.27 0.63 21.71
N VAL A 322 -0.57 0.68 20.42
CA VAL A 322 -0.31 1.83 19.53
C VAL A 322 -1.57 2.16 18.74
N GLY A 323 -1.78 3.46 18.48
CA GLY A 323 -2.93 3.98 17.73
C GLY A 323 -4.06 4.45 18.64
N GLU A 324 -4.62 5.61 18.34
CA GLU A 324 -5.81 6.16 18.99
C GLU A 324 -7.07 5.56 18.37
N ILE A 325 -8.13 5.45 19.19
CA ILE A 325 -9.48 5.11 18.71
C ILE A 325 -10.40 6.28 19.01
N THR A 326 -10.76 7.02 17.97
CA THR A 326 -11.54 8.25 18.05
C THR A 326 -13.04 7.96 18.16
N ASN A 327 -13.50 6.90 17.50
CA ASN A 327 -14.88 6.46 17.50
C ASN A 327 -14.98 4.93 17.44
N PRO A 328 -15.37 4.23 18.53
CA PRO A 328 -15.42 2.77 18.57
C PRO A 328 -16.42 2.12 17.60
N GLU A 329 -17.47 2.83 17.19
CA GLU A 329 -18.59 2.23 16.45
C GLU A 329 -18.61 2.60 14.96
N GLN A 330 -17.74 3.52 14.52
CA GLN A 330 -17.74 4.07 13.16
C GLN A 330 -16.31 4.22 12.64
N PRO A 331 -16.11 4.22 11.30
CA PRO A 331 -14.84 4.64 10.72
C PRO A 331 -14.59 6.12 10.98
N ASP A 332 -13.32 6.47 11.08
CA ASP A 332 -12.83 7.85 11.19
C ASP A 332 -11.47 7.92 10.48
N LEU A 333 -11.37 8.68 9.39
CA LEU A 333 -10.16 8.72 8.59
C LEU A 333 -9.29 9.90 9.00
N ALA A 334 -8.03 9.60 9.31
CA ALA A 334 -7.02 10.59 9.65
C ALA A 334 -5.88 10.56 8.64
N VAL A 335 -5.52 11.73 8.11
CA VAL A 335 -4.28 11.88 7.35
C VAL A 335 -3.08 11.71 8.27
N VAL A 336 -2.11 10.90 7.86
CA VAL A 336 -0.81 10.80 8.54
C VAL A 336 0.05 11.99 8.10
N GLY A 337 0.04 13.06 8.89
CA GLY A 337 0.61 14.36 8.49
C GLY A 337 2.12 14.34 8.19
N ASP A 338 2.88 13.49 8.86
CA ASP A 338 4.34 13.42 8.70
C ASP A 338 4.78 12.76 7.38
N ASP A 339 3.89 12.01 6.71
CA ASP A 339 4.22 11.26 5.49
C ASP A 339 4.59 12.16 4.32
N LEU A 340 3.97 13.34 4.20
CA LEU A 340 4.34 14.33 3.19
C LEU A 340 5.79 14.83 3.36
N GLY A 341 6.39 14.62 4.54
CA GLY A 341 7.81 14.86 4.80
C GLY A 341 8.73 13.93 4.01
N THR A 342 8.27 12.74 3.66
CA THR A 342 8.94 11.84 2.72
C THR A 342 8.59 12.27 1.30
N ASN A 343 9.36 13.20 0.75
CA ASN A 343 9.17 13.70 -0.61
C ASN A 343 10.49 13.84 -1.37
N ARG A 344 10.41 13.82 -2.70
CA ARG A 344 11.56 14.02 -3.59
C ARG A 344 11.14 14.60 -4.93
N ILE A 345 12.05 15.34 -5.55
CA ILE A 345 11.88 15.84 -6.93
C ILE A 345 12.54 14.87 -7.89
N ILE A 346 11.78 14.42 -8.89
CA ILE A 346 12.28 13.60 -9.99
C ILE A 346 12.03 14.28 -11.34
N TYR A 347 12.71 13.78 -12.37
CA TYR A 347 12.43 14.12 -13.76
C TYR A 347 12.08 12.84 -14.52
N ARG A 348 10.91 12.82 -15.15
CA ARG A 348 10.43 11.68 -15.95
C ARG A 348 9.98 12.16 -17.32
N TYR A 349 10.24 11.34 -18.34
CA TYR A 349 9.78 11.59 -19.70
C TYR A 349 8.47 10.84 -19.94
N PHE A 350 7.46 11.54 -20.44
CA PHE A 350 6.16 10.98 -20.80
C PHE A 350 5.97 11.02 -22.32
N THR A 351 5.62 9.88 -22.91
CA THR A 351 5.28 9.81 -24.34
C THR A 351 3.86 10.33 -24.57
N PRO A 352 3.45 10.65 -25.82
CA PRO A 352 2.10 11.16 -26.10
C PRO A 352 0.94 10.22 -25.73
N ASP A 353 1.24 8.93 -25.55
CA ASP A 353 0.34 7.84 -25.20
C ASP A 353 0.54 7.33 -23.75
N ASP A 354 1.27 8.08 -22.93
CA ASP A 354 1.48 7.73 -21.53
C ASP A 354 0.21 7.94 -20.71
N CYS A 355 -0.11 6.97 -19.86
CA CYS A 355 -1.32 6.90 -19.08
C CYS A 355 -1.50 8.06 -18.10
N ALA A 356 -0.38 8.57 -17.57
CA ALA A 356 -0.41 9.75 -16.72
C ALA A 356 -0.95 11.01 -17.44
N ILE A 357 -0.93 11.05 -18.78
CA ILE A 357 -1.55 12.13 -19.57
C ILE A 357 -3.06 11.94 -19.64
N ASP A 358 -3.51 10.72 -19.94
CA ASP A 358 -4.94 10.39 -20.02
C ASP A 358 -5.64 10.53 -18.66
N GLU A 359 -4.89 10.35 -17.57
CA GLU A 359 -5.32 10.54 -16.17
C GLU A 359 -5.21 11.97 -15.66
N GLU A 360 -4.73 12.90 -16.49
CA GLU A 360 -4.46 14.28 -16.08
C GLU A 360 -3.49 14.39 -14.87
N ALA A 361 -2.70 13.34 -14.61
CA ALA A 361 -1.69 13.29 -13.55
C ALA A 361 -0.42 14.09 -13.90
N VAL A 362 -0.27 14.51 -15.15
CA VAL A 362 0.76 15.45 -15.62
C VAL A 362 0.17 16.49 -16.56
N GLY A 363 0.77 17.69 -16.59
CA GLY A 363 0.32 18.80 -17.43
C GLY A 363 0.61 18.62 -18.94
N GLY A 364 1.26 17.54 -19.34
CA GLY A 364 1.49 17.19 -20.75
C GLY A 364 2.67 16.24 -20.98
N GLN A 365 2.90 15.92 -22.26
CA GLN A 365 4.00 15.05 -22.70
C GLN A 365 5.40 15.69 -22.53
N GLY A 366 6.45 14.85 -22.64
CA GLY A 366 7.85 15.25 -22.59
C GLY A 366 8.47 15.14 -21.20
N TRP A 367 9.59 15.81 -20.99
CA TRP A 367 10.24 15.85 -19.67
C TRP A 367 9.42 16.69 -18.70
N ARG A 368 8.97 16.05 -17.61
CA ARG A 368 8.25 16.68 -16.51
C ARG A 368 9.08 16.65 -15.24
N ARG A 369 8.95 17.69 -14.42
CA ARG A 369 9.53 17.78 -13.08
C ARG A 369 8.43 17.49 -12.08
N LEU A 370 8.56 16.40 -11.33
CA LEU A 370 7.51 15.89 -10.45
C LEU A 370 7.98 15.95 -9.00
N LEU A 371 7.12 16.45 -8.11
CA LEU A 371 7.29 16.33 -6.67
C LEU A 371 6.53 15.08 -6.21
N GLN A 372 7.24 13.99 -5.98
CA GLN A 372 6.68 12.76 -5.40
C GLN A 372 6.68 12.84 -3.88
N PHE A 373 5.71 12.19 -3.24
CA PHE A 373 5.56 12.18 -1.78
C PHE A 373 4.80 10.95 -1.30
N ASP A 374 5.01 10.55 -0.05
CA ASP A 374 4.15 9.58 0.62
C ASP A 374 2.84 10.27 1.05
N ALA A 375 1.72 9.55 1.00
CA ALA A 375 0.45 10.00 1.55
C ALA A 375 -0.36 8.83 2.07
N THR A 376 -0.71 8.88 3.34
CA THR A 376 -1.48 7.81 4.00
C THR A 376 -2.73 8.36 4.65
N VAL A 377 -3.82 7.61 4.50
CA VAL A 377 -5.09 7.83 5.20
C VAL A 377 -5.34 6.63 6.11
N HIS A 378 -5.27 6.87 7.42
CA HIS A 378 -5.41 5.87 8.47
C HIS A 378 -6.83 5.87 9.03
N ASN A 379 -7.49 4.71 9.08
CA ASN A 379 -8.75 4.57 9.82
C ASN A 379 -8.46 4.43 11.32
N VAL A 380 -8.59 5.55 12.04
CA VAL A 380 -8.48 5.66 13.51
C VAL A 380 -9.82 5.41 14.22
N GLY A 381 -10.86 5.03 13.46
CA GLY A 381 -12.12 4.53 13.99
C GLY A 381 -12.03 3.05 14.44
N GLY A 382 -13.06 2.61 15.17
CA GLY A 382 -13.22 1.25 15.66
C GLY A 382 -14.03 0.34 14.73
N ALA A 383 -14.52 0.86 13.61
CA ALA A 383 -15.20 0.11 12.56
C ALA A 383 -14.55 0.36 11.19
N ALA A 384 -14.69 -0.61 10.29
CA ALA A 384 -14.18 -0.47 8.93
C ALA A 384 -14.93 0.61 8.13
N LEU A 385 -14.20 1.37 7.31
CA LEU A 385 -14.78 2.11 6.22
C LEU A 385 -15.11 1.13 5.10
N HIS A 386 -16.38 0.99 4.78
CA HIS A 386 -16.83 0.13 3.69
C HIS A 386 -17.31 1.00 2.52
N ILE A 387 -16.62 0.91 1.38
CA ILE A 387 -17.02 1.55 0.12
C ILE A 387 -17.75 0.53 -0.75
N GLY A 388 -17.26 -0.71 -0.80
CA GLY A 388 -17.91 -1.82 -1.50
C GLY A 388 -17.25 -2.18 -2.82
N SER A 389 -17.95 -2.97 -3.63
CA SER A 389 -17.39 -3.47 -4.90
C SER A 389 -17.11 -2.33 -5.88
N ALA A 390 -15.89 -2.27 -6.41
CA ALA A 390 -15.55 -1.33 -7.45
C ALA A 390 -16.26 -1.75 -8.75
N LYS A 391 -17.25 -0.97 -9.20
CA LYS A 391 -18.00 -1.21 -10.44
C LYS A 391 -17.92 0.03 -11.35
N ALA A 392 -17.43 -0.17 -12.58
CA ALA A 392 -17.19 0.88 -13.57
C ALA A 392 -18.44 1.65 -14.01
N GLU A 393 -19.62 1.08 -13.78
CA GLU A 393 -20.91 1.64 -14.15
C GLU A 393 -21.91 1.26 -13.06
N ASP A 394 -21.82 1.91 -11.90
CA ASP A 394 -22.95 1.96 -10.96
C ASP A 394 -23.83 3.16 -11.33
N PRO A 395 -25.03 2.95 -11.93
CA PRO A 395 -25.92 4.05 -12.30
C PRO A 395 -26.47 4.82 -11.09
N GLU A 396 -26.27 4.33 -9.86
CA GLU A 396 -26.69 5.01 -8.63
C GLU A 396 -25.58 5.90 -8.07
N ASN A 397 -24.31 5.47 -8.11
CA ASN A 397 -23.17 6.18 -7.49
C ASN A 397 -21.95 6.16 -8.42
N ASN A 398 -21.84 7.17 -9.29
CA ASN A 398 -20.74 7.32 -10.26
C ASN A 398 -19.43 7.79 -9.58
N VAL A 399 -18.99 7.06 -8.55
CA VAL A 399 -17.82 7.38 -7.69
C VAL A 399 -16.55 6.64 -8.11
N PHE A 400 -16.67 5.73 -9.08
CA PHE A 400 -15.55 4.98 -9.66
C PHE A 400 -15.38 5.33 -11.13
N ASP A 401 -14.15 5.70 -11.50
CA ASP A 401 -13.76 5.91 -12.89
C ASP A 401 -12.85 4.77 -13.33
N TYR A 402 -13.24 4.05 -14.39
CA TYR A 402 -12.40 2.99 -14.94
C TYR A 402 -11.24 3.60 -15.72
N ASN A 403 -10.02 3.17 -15.41
CA ASN A 403 -8.87 3.51 -16.23
C ASN A 403 -8.40 2.32 -17.07
N ALA A 404 -8.53 2.45 -18.39
CA ALA A 404 -8.06 1.46 -19.35
C ALA A 404 -6.54 1.26 -19.34
N CYS A 405 -5.78 2.23 -18.85
CA CYS A 405 -4.33 2.14 -18.70
C CYS A 405 -3.90 1.27 -17.52
N HIS A 406 -4.62 1.33 -16.40
CA HIS A 406 -4.25 0.61 -15.18
C HIS A 406 -5.04 -0.68 -14.96
N ASP A 407 -6.07 -0.91 -15.77
CA ASP A 407 -6.95 -2.09 -15.76
C ASP A 407 -7.67 -2.26 -14.41
N HIS A 408 -7.98 -1.13 -13.76
CA HIS A 408 -8.76 -1.07 -12.51
C HIS A 408 -9.51 0.26 -12.36
N LEU A 409 -10.25 0.38 -11.25
CA LEU A 409 -11.18 1.47 -10.96
C LEU A 409 -10.62 2.43 -9.91
N HIS A 410 -10.52 3.71 -10.30
CA HIS A 410 -10.09 4.79 -9.43
C HIS A 410 -11.28 5.33 -8.63
N TYR A 411 -11.05 5.72 -7.37
CA TYR A 411 -12.04 6.39 -6.55
C TYR A 411 -11.85 7.90 -6.66
N SER A 412 -12.85 8.59 -7.21
CA SER A 412 -12.72 9.99 -7.64
C SER A 412 -12.79 10.99 -6.48
N ASN A 413 -13.18 10.56 -5.27
CA ASN A 413 -13.42 11.43 -4.11
C ASN A 413 -12.46 11.18 -2.93
N TYR A 414 -11.22 10.74 -3.20
CA TYR A 414 -10.25 10.43 -2.14
C TYR A 414 -9.72 11.67 -1.39
N GLY A 415 -9.33 12.70 -2.14
CA GLY A 415 -8.78 13.94 -1.58
C GLY A 415 -7.98 14.76 -2.59
N GLU A 416 -7.45 15.90 -2.12
CA GLU A 416 -6.71 16.86 -2.95
C GLU A 416 -5.29 17.07 -2.39
N PHE A 417 -4.28 17.01 -3.26
CA PHE A 417 -2.91 17.43 -2.95
C PHE A 417 -2.64 18.78 -3.57
N PHE A 418 -2.08 19.69 -2.77
CA PHE A 418 -1.92 21.07 -3.18
C PHE A 418 -0.57 21.65 -2.79
N LEU A 419 -0.17 22.66 -3.55
CA LEU A 419 0.95 23.52 -3.24
C LEU A 419 0.41 24.89 -2.80
N ALA A 420 0.80 25.33 -1.60
CA ALA A 420 0.35 26.59 -1.04
C ALA A 420 0.60 27.76 -2.00
N ASP A 421 -0.44 28.58 -2.21
CA ASP A 421 -0.46 29.70 -3.15
C ASP A 421 -0.17 29.34 -4.62
N GLN A 422 -0.25 28.07 -5.02
CA GLN A 422 0.00 27.58 -6.39
C GLN A 422 -1.19 26.74 -6.90
N THR A 423 -2.41 27.27 -6.78
CA THR A 423 -3.66 26.57 -7.13
C THR A 423 -3.70 26.04 -8.56
N GLU A 424 -2.99 26.68 -9.50
CA GLU A 424 -2.85 26.26 -10.88
C GLU A 424 -2.01 25.00 -11.09
N LEU A 425 -1.23 24.62 -10.06
CA LEU A 425 -0.40 23.41 -10.03
C LEU A 425 -0.98 22.33 -9.12
N ASN A 426 -2.15 22.55 -8.51
CA ASN A 426 -2.74 21.52 -7.64
C ASN A 426 -2.92 20.24 -8.46
N GLY A 427 -2.48 19.13 -7.88
CA GLY A 427 -2.68 17.83 -8.48
C GLY A 427 -4.13 17.42 -8.27
N SER A 428 -4.85 17.13 -9.35
CA SER A 428 -6.10 16.37 -9.27
C SER A 428 -5.75 14.91 -9.03
N LYS A 429 -5.32 14.55 -7.80
CA LYS A 429 -5.11 13.14 -7.50
C LYS A 429 -6.45 12.45 -7.30
N GLN A 430 -6.77 11.55 -8.22
CA GLN A 430 -7.74 10.48 -8.02
C GLN A 430 -7.01 9.34 -7.29
N ALA A 431 -7.60 8.71 -6.26
CA ALA A 431 -6.97 7.51 -5.69
C ALA A 431 -7.06 6.37 -6.71
N VAL A 432 -5.96 5.62 -6.83
CA VAL A 432 -5.87 4.42 -7.66
C VAL A 432 -6.90 3.38 -7.20
N CYS A 433 -6.98 3.14 -5.89
CA CYS A 433 -8.06 2.45 -5.20
C CYS A 433 -7.97 2.71 -3.69
N VAL A 434 -9.08 2.64 -2.96
CA VAL A 434 -9.08 2.75 -1.48
C VAL A 434 -9.04 1.36 -0.88
N GLN A 435 -7.91 0.97 -0.28
CA GLN A 435 -7.74 -0.36 0.31
C GLN A 435 -6.89 -0.31 1.58
N SER A 436 -6.85 -1.41 2.33
CA SER A 436 -5.98 -1.55 3.49
C SER A 436 -4.62 -2.10 3.05
N THR A 437 -3.57 -1.29 3.06
CA THR A 437 -2.22 -1.68 2.60
C THR A 437 -1.19 -1.77 3.73
N THR A 438 -1.45 -1.11 4.86
CA THR A 438 -0.60 -1.14 6.06
C THR A 438 -1.45 -1.05 7.33
N ARG A 439 -0.89 -1.50 8.47
CA ARG A 439 -1.59 -1.54 9.77
C ARG A 439 -0.85 -0.73 10.84
N PRO A 440 -1.02 0.61 10.89
CA PRO A 440 -0.33 1.46 11.85
C PRO A 440 -0.83 1.29 13.29
N SER A 441 -2.07 0.83 13.50
CA SER A 441 -2.60 0.59 14.84
C SER A 441 -2.26 -0.81 15.35
N ASN A 442 -1.77 -0.90 16.57
CA ASN A 442 -1.50 -2.15 17.27
C ASN A 442 -2.32 -2.23 18.56
N ASN A 443 -3.62 -2.51 18.43
CA ASN A 443 -4.56 -2.53 19.55
C ASN A 443 -5.72 -3.51 19.27
N GLU A 444 -6.60 -3.70 20.26
CA GLU A 444 -7.73 -4.63 20.23
C GLU A 444 -8.83 -4.23 19.22
N TRP A 445 -8.76 -3.00 18.72
CA TRP A 445 -9.68 -2.45 17.73
C TRP A 445 -9.16 -2.58 16.30
N SER A 446 -7.95 -3.11 16.11
CA SER A 446 -7.36 -3.27 14.78
C SER A 446 -7.29 -4.74 14.38
N PRO A 447 -8.28 -5.28 13.64
CA PRO A 447 -8.22 -6.66 13.19
C PRO A 447 -7.04 -6.99 12.30
N LEU A 448 -6.61 -8.24 12.32
CA LEU A 448 -5.57 -8.71 11.41
C LEU A 448 -6.08 -8.86 9.98
N THR A 449 -7.33 -9.26 9.81
CA THR A 449 -7.85 -9.61 8.49
C THR A 449 -8.85 -8.58 7.97
N HIS A 450 -8.86 -8.42 6.65
CA HIS A 450 -9.85 -7.62 5.94
C HIS A 450 -10.06 -8.15 4.51
N PRO A 451 -11.23 -7.87 3.90
CA PRO A 451 -11.49 -8.19 2.49
C PRO A 451 -11.05 -7.07 1.53
N TYR A 452 -10.63 -5.92 2.06
CA TYR A 452 -10.46 -4.72 1.24
C TYR A 452 -9.28 -4.79 0.27
N SER A 453 -9.57 -4.56 -1.00
CA SER A 453 -8.63 -4.53 -2.12
C SER A 453 -9.15 -3.58 -3.20
N CYS A 454 -8.42 -3.39 -4.30
CA CYS A 454 -8.91 -2.52 -5.37
C CYS A 454 -10.23 -2.97 -6.04
N THR A 455 -10.63 -4.24 -5.91
CA THR A 455 -11.91 -4.74 -6.43
C THR A 455 -13.05 -4.63 -5.41
N PHE A 456 -12.73 -4.51 -4.12
CA PHE A 456 -13.68 -4.37 -3.03
C PHE A 456 -13.12 -3.36 -2.03
N GLN A 457 -13.46 -2.09 -2.20
CA GLN A 457 -12.73 -0.98 -1.60
C GLN A 457 -13.22 -0.66 -0.18
N GLY A 458 -12.30 -0.16 0.64
CA GLY A 458 -12.51 0.20 2.04
C GLY A 458 -11.24 0.16 2.86
N VAL A 459 -11.32 0.63 4.11
CA VAL A 459 -10.18 0.67 5.03
C VAL A 459 -10.60 0.06 6.37
N GLN A 460 -9.98 -1.06 6.75
CA GLN A 460 -10.26 -1.74 8.02
C GLN A 460 -9.88 -0.86 9.21
N ALA A 461 -10.58 -1.03 10.34
CA ALA A 461 -10.23 -0.35 11.59
C ALA A 461 -8.75 -0.58 11.94
N GLY A 462 -8.03 0.51 12.20
CA GLY A 462 -6.60 0.50 12.50
C GLY A 462 -5.66 0.17 11.33
N TRP A 463 -6.19 -0.01 10.12
CA TRP A 463 -5.44 -0.08 8.88
C TRP A 463 -5.46 1.26 8.17
N ALA A 464 -4.53 1.41 7.22
CA ALA A 464 -4.41 2.60 6.41
C ALA A 464 -4.26 2.25 4.93
N ASP A 465 -4.73 3.18 4.12
CA ASP A 465 -4.45 3.25 2.68
C ASP A 465 -3.20 4.12 2.47
N GLU A 466 -2.07 3.47 2.23
CA GLU A 466 -0.76 4.10 2.02
C GLU A 466 -0.43 4.17 0.53
N TYR A 467 -0.16 5.38 0.05
CA TYR A 467 0.46 5.65 -1.25
C TYR A 467 1.88 6.14 -1.07
N VAL A 468 2.87 5.31 -1.42
CA VAL A 468 4.29 5.68 -1.31
C VAL A 468 4.78 6.48 -2.52
N ALA A 469 5.71 7.40 -2.29
CA ALA A 469 6.46 8.11 -3.32
C ALA A 469 7.09 7.11 -4.29
N GLY A 470 6.85 7.31 -5.58
CA GLY A 470 7.31 6.41 -6.65
C GLY A 470 6.17 5.64 -7.32
N LEU A 471 5.01 5.51 -6.67
CA LEU A 471 3.79 5.03 -7.33
C LEU A 471 3.42 5.95 -8.52
N ASP A 472 2.87 5.37 -9.58
CA ASP A 472 2.39 6.16 -10.71
C ASP A 472 1.25 7.10 -10.26
N ALA A 473 1.22 8.32 -10.81
CA ALA A 473 0.37 9.44 -10.39
C ALA A 473 0.52 9.92 -8.92
N GLN A 474 1.45 9.38 -8.12
CA GLN A 474 1.72 9.82 -6.75
C GLN A 474 2.70 11.01 -6.72
N TRP A 475 2.28 12.14 -7.29
CA TRP A 475 3.06 13.37 -7.36
C TRP A 475 2.21 14.62 -7.64
N ILE A 476 2.85 15.79 -7.52
CA ILE A 476 2.40 17.03 -8.16
C ILE A 476 3.36 17.38 -9.29
N ASP A 477 2.82 17.65 -10.49
CA ASP A 477 3.61 18.17 -11.62
C ASP A 477 4.01 19.63 -11.37
N ILE A 478 5.29 19.84 -11.07
CA ILE A 478 5.88 21.16 -10.80
C ILE A 478 6.73 21.65 -11.97
N THR A 479 6.49 21.18 -13.20
CA THR A 479 7.25 21.58 -14.38
C THR A 479 7.19 23.10 -14.59
N ASP A 480 5.99 23.67 -14.47
CA ASP A 480 5.74 25.10 -14.70
C ASP A 480 5.93 25.96 -13.43
N LEU A 481 6.36 25.34 -12.31
CA LEU A 481 6.71 26.06 -11.09
C LEU A 481 7.96 26.93 -11.32
N ASN A 482 7.80 28.25 -11.22
CA ASN A 482 8.94 29.16 -11.26
C ASN A 482 9.78 29.01 -9.98
N VAL A 483 11.05 28.63 -10.14
CA VAL A 483 12.04 28.47 -9.05
C VAL A 483 13.20 29.42 -9.32
N PRO A 484 13.40 30.48 -8.51
CA PRO A 484 14.52 31.38 -8.68
C PRO A 484 15.85 30.71 -8.28
N PRO A 485 17.02 31.28 -8.67
CA PRO A 485 18.33 30.64 -8.43
C PRO A 485 18.66 30.39 -6.95
N ASP A 486 18.10 31.17 -6.04
CA ASP A 486 18.24 31.03 -4.59
C ASP A 486 17.24 30.03 -3.97
N GLY A 487 16.39 29.42 -4.79
CA GLY A 487 15.42 28.41 -4.40
C GLY A 487 14.05 28.99 -4.06
N ARG A 488 13.07 28.10 -3.89
CA ARG A 488 11.70 28.44 -3.48
C ARG A 488 11.24 27.47 -2.40
N THR A 489 10.60 27.99 -1.37
CA THR A 489 9.88 27.20 -0.37
C THR A 489 8.39 27.31 -0.65
N VAL A 490 7.72 26.16 -0.76
CA VAL A 490 6.27 26.06 -0.97
C VAL A 490 5.75 25.01 0.00
N GLY A 491 4.61 25.29 0.64
CA GLY A 491 3.96 24.31 1.50
C GLY A 491 3.30 23.23 0.66
N LEU A 492 3.60 21.95 0.92
CA LEU A 492 2.88 20.81 0.40
C LEU A 492 1.77 20.46 1.39
N GLY A 493 0.55 20.23 0.89
CA GLY A 493 -0.60 19.87 1.72
C GLY A 493 -1.46 18.79 1.09
N PHE A 494 -2.22 18.11 1.94
CA PHE A 494 -3.16 17.06 1.58
C PHE A 494 -4.45 17.26 2.39
N THR A 495 -5.57 17.28 1.68
CA THR A 495 -6.91 17.22 2.28
C THR A 495 -7.55 15.90 1.86
N SER A 496 -7.71 14.95 2.78
CA SER A 496 -8.50 13.74 2.52
C SER A 496 -9.99 14.02 2.68
N ASN A 497 -10.82 13.33 1.89
CA ASN A 497 -12.29 13.37 1.95
C ASN A 497 -12.89 14.78 1.99
N GLY A 498 -12.32 15.73 1.24
CA GLY A 498 -12.73 17.14 1.29
C GLY A 498 -14.22 17.36 0.98
N ASP A 499 -14.76 16.53 0.09
CA ASP A 499 -16.16 16.56 -0.34
C ASP A 499 -17.10 15.70 0.54
N LYS A 500 -16.54 14.96 1.51
CA LYS A 500 -17.28 14.12 2.47
C LYS A 500 -18.09 12.99 1.83
N PHE A 501 -17.59 12.42 0.74
CA PHE A 501 -18.16 11.24 0.09
C PHE A 501 -17.86 9.94 0.85
N MET A 502 -16.70 9.84 1.51
CA MET A 502 -16.44 8.72 2.40
C MET A 502 -17.22 8.95 3.70
N CYS A 503 -18.10 8.00 4.04
CA CYS A 503 -18.95 8.07 5.22
C CYS A 503 -18.12 7.91 6.49
N GLU A 504 -17.62 9.04 7.00
CA GLU A 504 -16.96 9.16 8.30
C GLU A 504 -17.98 9.65 9.32
N GLY A 505 -18.12 8.94 10.44
CA GLY A 505 -19.02 9.36 11.51
C GLY A 505 -20.52 9.10 11.25
N THR A 506 -21.37 10.03 11.73
CA THR A 506 -22.83 9.87 11.76
C THR A 506 -23.48 10.40 10.48
N LEU A 507 -24.27 9.56 9.80
CA LEU A 507 -25.05 9.92 8.61
C LEU A 507 -25.81 11.24 8.80
N ILE A 508 -25.55 12.21 7.92
CA ILE A 508 -26.28 13.49 7.92
C ILE A 508 -27.54 13.31 7.06
N THR A 509 -28.70 13.43 7.68
CA THR A 509 -29.99 13.32 6.99
C THR A 509 -30.67 14.67 6.83
N ASP A 510 -31.56 14.78 5.85
CA ASP A 510 -32.47 15.90 5.67
C ASP A 510 -33.56 15.89 6.77
N GLU A 511 -34.49 16.84 6.68
CA GLU A 511 -35.62 16.94 7.61
C GLU A 511 -36.61 15.76 7.55
N ASN A 512 -36.51 14.93 6.51
CA ASN A 512 -37.33 13.73 6.30
C ASN A 512 -36.60 12.44 6.73
N GLY A 513 -35.34 12.53 7.15
CA GLY A 513 -34.52 11.38 7.50
C GLY A 513 -33.89 10.69 6.28
N GLU A 514 -33.92 11.30 5.11
CA GLU A 514 -33.23 10.84 3.91
C GLU A 514 -31.77 11.30 3.94
N ALA A 515 -30.83 10.48 3.47
CA ALA A 515 -29.42 10.86 3.40
C ALA A 515 -29.26 12.13 2.55
N LEU A 516 -28.52 13.12 3.04
CA LEU A 516 -28.31 14.37 2.29
C LEU A 516 -27.41 14.19 1.06
N TRP A 517 -26.65 13.09 0.99
CA TRP A 517 -25.76 12.75 -0.10
C TRP A 517 -25.72 11.23 -0.29
N GLU A 518 -26.05 10.77 -1.51
CA GLU A 518 -25.53 9.57 -2.17
C GLU A 518 -24.88 10.06 -3.47
#